data_AF-A0A4D4JAH6-F1
#
_entry.id   AF-A0A4D4JAH6-F1
#
_cell.length_a   1.000
_cell.length_b   1.000
_cell.length_c   1.000
_cell.angle_alpha   90.00
_cell.angle_beta   90.00
_cell.angle_gamma   90.00
#
_symmetry.space_group_name_H-M   'P 1'
#
loop_
_entity.id
_entity.type
_entity.pdbx_description
1 polymer ?
#
loop_
_entity_poly.entity_id
_entity_poly.type
_entity_poly.pdbx_seq_one_letter_code
_entity_poly.pdbx_strand_id
1 'polypeptide(L)'
;MRAGPPLEIRVAALLIGAASLLFLLVGAVRWVREGGADILTVPVVAAALQLPVAAGLLIGVRASRIAGMVVVALAALLDLVIALGEGPWWTRVVAGALAATHGYVFVLLNTAPARQYLGGTR
;
A
#
# COMPACT_ATOMS: atom_id res chain seq x y z
N MET A 1 -24.71 -6.28 -17.58
CA MET A 1 -24.07 -5.35 -16.62
C MET A 1 -22.77 -6.01 -16.16
N ARG A 2 -21.58 -5.45 -16.42
CA ARG A 2 -20.37 -5.96 -15.78
C ARG A 2 -20.52 -5.69 -14.28
N ALA A 3 -20.54 -6.73 -13.45
CA ALA A 3 -20.48 -6.55 -12.02
C ALA A 3 -19.24 -5.68 -11.71
N GLY A 4 -19.42 -4.62 -10.93
CA GLY A 4 -18.31 -3.75 -10.52
C GLY A 4 -17.23 -4.54 -9.78
N PRO A 5 -16.05 -3.93 -9.51
CA PRO A 5 -14.99 -4.59 -8.76
C PRO A 5 -15.54 -5.15 -7.44
N PRO A 6 -15.18 -6.40 -7.07
CA PRO A 6 -15.66 -7.01 -5.84
C PRO A 6 -15.20 -6.20 -4.62
N LEU A 7 -15.85 -6.39 -3.48
CA LEU A 7 -15.59 -5.58 -2.29
C LEU A 7 -14.13 -5.67 -1.86
N GLU A 8 -13.53 -6.86 -1.94
CA GLU A 8 -12.14 -7.14 -1.59
C GLU A 8 -11.16 -6.28 -2.40
N ILE A 9 -11.44 -6.09 -3.70
CA ILE A 9 -10.62 -5.27 -4.59
C ILE A 9 -10.80 -3.78 -4.27
N ARG A 10 -12.02 -3.34 -4.01
CA ARG A 10 -12.31 -1.94 -3.62
C ARG A 10 -11.63 -1.59 -2.29
N VAL A 11 -11.74 -2.47 -1.30
CA VAL A 11 -11.11 -2.32 0.01
C VAL A 11 -9.59 -2.37 -0.13
N ALA A 12 -9.04 -3.32 -0.90
CA ALA A 12 -7.60 -3.39 -1.13
C ALA A 12 -7.07 -2.11 -1.80
N ALA A 13 -7.72 -1.62 -2.86
CA ALA A 13 -7.33 -0.39 -3.54
C ALA A 13 -7.42 0.84 -2.63
N LEU A 14 -8.50 0.93 -1.83
CA LEU A 14 -8.68 2.00 -0.85
C LEU A 14 -7.58 1.99 0.21
N LEU A 15 -7.27 0.82 0.76
CA LEU A 15 -6.24 0.67 1.80
C LEU A 15 -4.85 0.98 1.26
N ILE A 16 -4.49 0.51 0.06
CA ILE A 16 -3.22 0.86 -0.58
C ILE A 16 -3.13 2.37 -0.80
N GLY A 17 -4.18 2.98 -1.36
CA GLY A 17 -4.22 4.42 -1.60
C GLY A 17 -4.11 5.23 -0.30
N ALA A 18 -4.89 4.87 0.73
CA ALA A 18 -4.87 5.54 2.02
C ALA A 18 -3.53 5.37 2.74
N ALA A 19 -2.97 4.15 2.75
CA ALA A 19 -1.65 3.87 3.33
C ALA A 19 -0.55 4.69 2.65
N SER A 20 -0.56 4.73 1.31
CA SER A 20 0.37 5.53 0.51
C SER A 20 0.30 7.02 0.84
N LEU A 21 -0.92 7.59 0.94
CA LEU A 21 -1.10 9.00 1.26
C LEU A 21 -0.72 9.31 2.70
N LEU A 22 -1.05 8.42 3.63
CA LEU A 22 -0.66 8.57 5.04
C LEU A 22 0.86 8.52 5.20
N PHE A 23 1.54 7.60 4.50
CA PHE A 23 2.99 7.50 4.55
C PHE A 23 3.68 8.74 3.97
N LEU A 24 3.16 9.28 2.86
CA LEU A 24 3.57 10.59 2.34
C LEU A 24 3.37 11.72 3.37
N LEU A 25 2.23 11.75 4.04
CA LEU A 25 1.94 12.75 5.05
C LEU A 25 2.91 12.67 6.24
N VAL A 26 3.22 11.46 6.71
CA VAL A 26 4.24 11.25 7.75
C VAL A 26 5.60 11.78 7.30
N GLY A 27 6.01 11.46 6.07
CA GLY A 27 7.24 11.99 5.46
C GLY A 27 7.26 13.50 5.40
N ALA A 28 6.16 14.13 4.97
CA ALA A 28 6.02 15.58 4.90
C ALA A 28 6.09 16.25 6.28
N VAL A 29 5.41 15.68 7.28
CA VAL A 29 5.47 16.17 8.67
C VAL A 29 6.89 16.10 9.21
N ARG A 30 7.61 14.99 8.96
CA ARG A 30 9.02 14.87 9.36
C ARG A 30 9.91 15.86 8.64
N TRP A 31 9.75 16.01 7.33
CA TRP A 31 10.52 16.96 6.53
C TRP A 31 10.37 18.39 7.05
N VAL A 32 9.15 18.82 7.38
CA VAL A 32 8.87 20.15 7.94
C VAL A 32 9.51 20.34 9.32
N ARG A 33 9.60 19.28 10.14
CA ARG A 33 10.12 19.36 11.51
C ARG A 33 11.63 19.18 11.63
N GLU A 34 12.20 18.29 10.83
CA GLU A 34 13.58 17.83 10.93
C GLU A 34 14.48 18.44 9.83
N GLY A 35 13.89 18.85 8.69
CA GLY A 35 14.64 19.25 7.49
C GLY A 35 15.27 18.05 6.77
N GLY A 36 15.88 18.28 5.60
CA GLY A 36 16.54 17.23 4.80
C GLY A 36 15.65 16.66 3.68
N ALA A 37 16.06 16.88 2.43
CA ALA A 37 15.28 16.50 1.25
C ALA A 37 15.16 14.97 1.05
N ASP A 38 16.10 14.23 1.62
CA ASP A 38 16.18 12.77 1.63
C ASP A 38 15.02 12.12 2.40
N ILE A 39 14.43 12.81 3.39
CA ILE A 39 13.27 12.33 4.16
C ILE A 39 12.06 12.02 3.25
N LEU A 40 11.90 12.78 2.17
CA LEU A 40 10.76 12.63 1.25
C LEU A 40 10.99 11.59 0.16
N THR A 41 12.24 11.19 -0.10
CA THR A 41 12.55 10.27 -1.21
C THR A 41 11.80 8.95 -1.07
N VAL A 42 11.88 8.31 0.10
CA VAL A 42 11.24 7.01 0.34
C VAL A 42 9.70 7.10 0.27
N PRO A 43 9.03 8.04 0.96
CA PRO A 43 7.58 8.21 0.85
C PRO A 43 7.09 8.50 -0.57
N VAL A 44 7.82 9.34 -1.33
CA VAL A 44 7.46 9.68 -2.72
C VAL A 44 7.59 8.48 -3.65
N VAL A 45 8.68 7.72 -3.54
CA VAL A 45 8.87 6.49 -4.32
C VAL A 45 7.80 5.46 -3.96
N ALA A 46 7.50 5.28 -2.67
CA ALA A 46 6.46 4.37 -2.21
C ALA A 46 5.10 4.74 -2.81
N ALA A 47 4.75 6.04 -2.86
CA ALA A 47 3.51 6.48 -3.47
C ALA A 47 3.46 6.31 -4.98
N ALA A 48 4.58 6.58 -5.66
CA ALA A 48 4.69 6.35 -7.10
C ALA A 48 4.51 4.87 -7.48
N LEU A 49 4.84 3.93 -6.58
CA LEU A 49 4.60 2.50 -6.78
C LEU A 49 3.19 2.06 -6.37
N GLN A 50 2.68 2.56 -5.24
CA GLN A 50 1.41 2.11 -4.66
C GLN A 50 0.17 2.66 -5.38
N LEU A 51 0.18 3.94 -5.78
CA LEU A 51 -0.99 4.57 -6.41
C LEU A 51 -1.35 3.95 -7.77
N PRO A 52 -0.41 3.67 -8.69
CA PRO A 52 -0.73 2.98 -9.95
C PRO A 52 -1.27 1.56 -9.72
N VAL A 53 -0.76 0.86 -8.70
CA VAL A 53 -1.30 -0.45 -8.31
C VAL A 53 -2.76 -0.32 -7.88
N ALA A 54 -3.07 0.61 -6.97
CA ALA A 54 -4.43 0.84 -6.51
C ALA A 54 -5.39 1.16 -7.67
N ALA A 55 -4.98 2.03 -8.59
CA ALA A 55 -5.75 2.34 -9.79
C ALA A 55 -5.92 1.11 -10.71
N GLY A 56 -4.84 0.35 -10.95
CA GLY A 56 -4.87 -0.84 -11.80
C GLY A 56 -5.77 -1.95 -11.25
N LEU A 57 -5.84 -2.10 -9.92
CA LEU A 57 -6.77 -3.02 -9.26
C LEU A 57 -8.23 -2.64 -9.55
N LEU A 58 -8.58 -1.35 -9.51
CA LEU A 58 -9.94 -0.88 -9.79
C LEU A 58 -10.35 -1.01 -11.26
N ILE A 59 -9.38 -0.87 -12.18
CA ILE A 59 -9.61 -0.99 -13.62
C ILE A 59 -9.62 -2.48 -14.07
N GLY A 60 -9.19 -3.40 -13.20
CA GLY A 60 -9.21 -4.84 -13.48
C GLY A 60 -8.02 -5.33 -14.30
N VAL A 61 -6.87 -4.65 -14.20
CA VAL A 61 -5.65 -5.06 -14.92
C VAL A 61 -5.06 -6.31 -14.25
N ARG A 62 -4.94 -7.41 -15.00
CA ARG A 62 -4.50 -8.72 -14.47
C ARG A 62 -3.15 -8.66 -13.76
N ALA A 63 -2.20 -7.92 -14.36
CA ALA A 63 -0.85 -7.76 -13.81
C ALA A 63 -0.84 -7.02 -12.45
N SER A 64 -1.85 -6.18 -12.18
CA SER A 64 -1.94 -5.41 -10.94
C SER A 64 -2.12 -6.27 -9.70
N ARG A 65 -2.61 -7.51 -9.83
CA ARG A 65 -2.65 -8.44 -8.70
C ARG A 65 -1.25 -8.83 -8.23
N ILE A 66 -0.41 -9.30 -9.17
CA ILE A 66 0.94 -9.78 -8.85
C ILE A 66 1.81 -8.59 -8.44
N ALA A 67 1.77 -7.51 -9.23
CA ALA A 67 2.47 -6.27 -8.88
C ALA A 67 2.02 -5.75 -7.51
N GLY A 68 0.72 -5.76 -7.22
CA GLY A 68 0.20 -5.33 -5.93
C GLY A 68 0.67 -6.19 -4.78
N MET A 69 0.65 -7.53 -4.90
CA MET A 69 1.19 -8.43 -3.88
C MET A 69 2.67 -8.15 -3.58
N VAL A 70 3.49 -7.94 -4.61
CA VAL A 70 4.91 -7.62 -4.44
C VAL A 70 5.08 -6.26 -3.77
N VAL A 71 4.40 -5.23 -4.27
CA VAL A 71 4.51 -3.86 -3.75
C VAL A 71 4.06 -3.78 -2.28
N VAL A 72 2.93 -4.41 -1.91
CA VAL A 72 2.47 -4.38 -0.52
C VAL A 72 3.35 -5.23 0.40
N ALA A 73 3.95 -6.32 -0.09
CA ALA A 73 4.90 -7.09 0.71
C ALA A 73 6.17 -6.28 1.01
N LEU A 74 6.72 -5.60 0.01
CA LEU A 74 7.88 -4.72 0.19
C LEU A 74 7.54 -3.53 1.09
N ALA A 75 6.36 -2.92 0.93
CA ALA A 75 5.90 -1.83 1.78
C ALA A 75 5.73 -2.29 3.24
N ALA A 76 5.13 -3.47 3.48
CA ALA A 76 5.00 -4.03 4.83
C ALA A 76 6.36 -4.25 5.50
N LEU A 77 7.36 -4.74 4.76
CA LEU A 77 8.72 -4.92 5.25
C LEU A 77 9.38 -3.59 5.58
N LEU A 78 9.26 -2.60 4.69
CA LEU A 78 9.76 -1.25 4.93
C LEU A 78 9.14 -0.64 6.19
N ASP A 79 7.82 -0.74 6.33
CA ASP A 79 7.09 -0.23 7.48
C ASP A 79 7.47 -0.96 8.77
N LEU A 80 7.77 -2.26 8.72
CA LEU A 80 8.32 -3.00 9.86
C LEU A 80 9.73 -2.52 10.23
N VAL A 81 10.60 -2.25 9.25
CA VAL A 81 11.93 -1.68 9.50
C VAL A 81 11.80 -0.33 10.21
N ILE A 82 10.86 0.52 9.78
CA ILE A 82 10.61 1.81 10.42
C ILE A 82 10.00 1.64 11.82
N ALA A 83 9.07 0.72 12.00
CA ALA A 83 8.42 0.45 13.28
C ALA A 83 9.40 -0.08 14.34
N LEU A 84 10.30 -0.96 13.93
CA LEU A 84 11.30 -1.59 14.81
C LEU A 84 12.57 -0.76 14.96
N GLY A 85 12.83 0.15 14.03
CA GLY A 85 13.99 1.04 14.05
C GLY A 85 13.94 2.12 15.12
N GLU A 86 14.97 2.97 15.10
CA GLU A 86 15.07 4.14 15.95
C GLU A 86 14.38 5.35 15.31
N GLY A 87 13.82 6.23 16.14
CA GLY A 87 13.11 7.41 15.70
C GLY A 87 11.96 7.80 16.62
N PRO A 88 11.19 8.84 16.26
CA PRO A 88 10.06 9.29 17.05
C PRO A 88 9.06 8.16 17.30
N TRP A 89 8.60 8.00 18.55
CA TRP A 89 7.68 6.89 18.89
C TRP A 89 6.41 6.85 18.02
N TRP A 90 5.89 8.04 17.65
CA TRP A 90 4.66 8.15 16.86
C TRP A 90 4.86 7.67 15.42
N THR A 91 6.03 7.88 14.81
CA THR A 91 6.31 7.38 13.44
C THR A 91 6.33 5.86 13.44
N ARG A 92 6.87 5.27 14.50
CA ARG A 92 6.94 3.83 14.69
C ARG A 92 5.56 3.21 14.85
N VAL A 93 4.68 3.85 15.63
CA VAL A 93 3.28 3.41 15.80
C VAL A 93 2.53 3.47 14.46
N VAL A 94 2.66 4.56 13.71
CA VAL A 94 2.02 4.68 12.40
C VAL A 94 2.57 3.64 11.42
N ALA A 95 3.88 3.45 11.37
CA ALA A 95 4.50 2.43 10.52
C ALA A 95 4.03 1.01 10.89
N GLY A 96 3.92 0.68 12.18
CA GLY A 96 3.37 -0.62 12.60
C GLY A 96 1.93 -0.84 12.13
N ALA A 97 1.09 0.19 12.19
CA ALA A 97 -0.28 0.14 11.67
C ALA A 97 -0.34 0.01 10.14
N LEU A 98 0.56 0.70 9.41
CA LEU A 98 0.70 0.58 7.96
C LEU A 98 1.15 -0.83 7.57
N ALA A 99 2.14 -1.41 8.25
CA ALA A 99 2.60 -2.78 8.01
C ALA A 99 1.45 -3.80 8.17
N ALA A 100 0.64 -3.67 9.23
CA ALA A 100 -0.54 -4.51 9.43
C ALA A 100 -1.57 -4.32 8.30
N THR A 101 -1.75 -3.08 7.84
CA THR A 101 -2.64 -2.73 6.73
C THR A 101 -2.19 -3.40 5.43
N HIS A 102 -0.91 -3.31 5.07
CA HIS A 102 -0.37 -3.98 3.89
C HIS A 102 -0.43 -5.51 3.97
N GLY A 103 -0.21 -6.08 5.16
CA GLY A 103 -0.41 -7.50 5.41
C GLY A 103 -1.87 -7.93 5.18
N TYR A 104 -2.83 -7.15 5.66
CA TYR A 104 -4.25 -7.42 5.40
C TYR A 104 -4.61 -7.29 3.91
N VAL A 105 -4.08 -6.28 3.22
CA VAL A 105 -4.25 -6.13 1.76
C VAL A 105 -3.68 -7.33 1.01
N PHE A 106 -2.51 -7.84 1.41
CA PHE A 106 -1.93 -9.03 0.81
C PHE A 106 -2.88 -10.23 0.89
N VAL A 107 -3.53 -10.42 2.04
CA VAL A 107 -4.55 -11.46 2.23
C VAL A 107 -5.75 -11.22 1.31
N LEU A 108 -6.27 -9.99 1.23
CA LEU A 108 -7.39 -9.63 0.36
C LEU A 108 -7.10 -9.95 -1.12
N LEU A 109 -5.90 -9.63 -1.61
CA LEU A 109 -5.47 -9.92 -2.98
C LEU A 109 -5.32 -11.43 -3.25
N ASN A 110 -5.23 -12.25 -2.20
CA ASN A 110 -5.15 -13.70 -2.31
C ASN A 110 -6.50 -14.41 -2.17
N THR A 111 -7.60 -13.69 -1.90
CA THR A 111 -8.95 -14.27 -1.80
C THR A 111 -9.47 -14.79 -3.15
N ALA A 112 -10.44 -15.71 -3.12
CA ALA A 112 -11.05 -16.25 -4.33
C ALA A 112 -11.72 -15.18 -5.21
N PRO A 113 -12.48 -14.20 -4.68
CA PRO A 113 -13.08 -13.13 -5.50
C PRO A 113 -12.02 -12.30 -6.23
N ALA A 114 -10.93 -11.93 -5.55
CA ALA A 114 -9.83 -11.17 -6.17
C ALA A 114 -9.15 -11.97 -7.29
N ARG A 115 -8.92 -13.28 -7.08
CA ARG A 115 -8.34 -14.17 -8.11
C ARG A 115 -9.26 -14.33 -9.31
N GLN A 116 -10.57 -14.45 -9.11
CA GLN A 116 -11.53 -14.60 -10.21
C GLN A 116 -11.64 -13.30 -11.02
N TYR A 117 -11.71 -12.16 -10.34
CA TYR A 117 -11.81 -10.84 -10.99
C TYR A 117 -10.56 -10.49 -11.81
N LEU A 118 -9.35 -10.72 -11.27
CA LEU A 118 -8.09 -10.34 -11.92
C LEU A 118 -7.40 -11.48 -12.69
N GLY A 119 -7.73 -12.74 -12.41
CA GLY A 119 -7.14 -13.90 -13.08
C GLY A 119 -7.82 -14.29 -14.38
N GLY A 120 -9.07 -13.84 -14.58
CA GLY A 120 -9.93 -14.32 -15.67
C GLY A 120 -10.45 -15.74 -15.40
N THR A 121 -11.64 -16.04 -15.93
CA THR A 121 -12.18 -17.40 -15.97
C THR A 121 -11.18 -18.33 -16.66
N ARG A 122 -10.68 -19.32 -15.92
CA ARG A 122 -10.22 -20.57 -16.53
C ARG A 122 -11.45 -21.42 -16.82
#